data_AF-A0A7C7GML2-F1
#
_entry.id   AF-A0A7C7GML2-F1
#
_cell.length_a   1.000
_cell.length_b   1.000
_cell.length_c   1.000
_cell.angle_alpha   90.00
_cell.angle_beta   90.00
_cell.angle_gamma   90.00
#
_symmetry.space_group_name_H-M   'P 1'
#
loop_
_entity.id
_entity.type
_entity.pdbx_description
1 polymer ?
#
loop_
_entity_poly.entity_id
_entity_poly.type
_entity_poly.pdbx_seq_one_letter_code
_entity_poly.pdbx_strand_id
1 'polypeptide(L)' 'MNNLYEKALDGLSIEDPVKSFFDWCIERENIRVKREKGISAPWTDDPIFQKGRFLNTFREDDRGSKAVQRFCAPLQ' A
#
# COMPACT_ATOMS: atom_id res chain seq x y z
N MET A 1 10.78 17.64 22.04
CA MET A 1 9.71 16.81 21.44
C MET A 1 10.10 15.36 21.66
N ASN A 2 9.20 14.52 22.17
CA ASN A 2 9.46 13.09 22.35
C ASN A 2 8.88 12.34 21.15
N ASN A 3 9.72 11.86 20.23
CA ASN A 3 9.27 11.10 19.06
C ASN A 3 9.13 9.62 19.44
N LEU A 4 7.90 9.13 19.49
CA LEU A 4 7.59 7.74 19.85
C LEU A 4 8.21 6.71 18.89
N TYR A 5 8.64 7.13 17.70
CA TYR A 5 9.19 6.25 16.66
C TYR A 5 10.70 6.39 16.47
N GLU A 6 11.39 7.18 17.31
CA GLU A 6 12.83 7.42 17.17
C GLU A 6 13.66 6.13 17.10
N LYS A 7 13.23 5.11 17.86
CA LYS A 7 13.87 3.79 17.96
C LYS A 7 13.09 2.68 17.27
N ALA A 8 12.13 3.02 16.40
CA ALA A 8 11.23 2.03 15.78
C ALA A 8 11.97 1.03 14.87
N LEU A 9 13.17 1.39 14.41
CA LEU A 9 14.02 0.56 13.55
C LEU A 9 15.18 -0.08 14.31
N ASP A 10 15.34 0.21 15.61
CA ASP A 10 16.45 -0.31 16.41
C ASP A 10 16.38 -1.85 16.44
N GLY A 11 17.48 -2.50 16.06
CA GLY A 11 17.60 -3.96 16.02
C GLY A 11 17.00 -4.63 14.78
N LEU A 12 16.41 -3.87 13.85
CA LEU A 12 15.95 -4.43 12.58
C LEU A 12 17.13 -4.58 11.61
N SER A 13 17.41 -5.81 11.19
CA SER A 13 18.37 -6.09 10.11
C SER A 13 17.61 -6.21 8.80
N ILE A 14 17.86 -5.29 7.87
CA ILE A 14 17.33 -5.33 6.51
C ILE A 14 18.52 -5.49 5.57
N GLU A 15 18.73 -6.71 5.07
CA GLU A 15 19.90 -7.05 4.26
C GLU A 15 19.99 -6.19 2.99
N ASP A 16 18.85 -6.01 2.31
CA ASP A 16 18.72 -5.12 1.16
C ASP A 16 17.46 -4.27 1.30
N PRO A 17 17.57 -3.05 1.86
CA PRO A 17 16.42 -2.19 2.09
C PRO A 17 15.81 -1.67 0.79
N VAL A 18 16.61 -1.52 -0.27
CA VAL A 18 16.12 -1.05 -1.58
C VAL A 18 15.27 -2.14 -2.21
N LYS A 19 15.77 -3.37 -2.27
CA LYS A 19 15.00 -4.50 -2.79
C LYS A 19 13.75 -4.74 -1.95
N SER A 20 13.87 -4.73 -0.62
CA SER A 20 12.73 -4.93 0.29
C SER A 20 11.61 -3.91 0.05
N PHE A 21 11.98 -2.64 -0.19
CA PHE A 21 11.03 -1.60 -0.53
C PHE A 21 10.30 -1.86 -1.86
N PHE A 22 11.03 -2.26 -2.91
CA PHE A 22 10.41 -2.55 -4.21
C PHE A 22 9.59 -3.84 -4.19
N ASP A 23 10.03 -4.89 -3.51
CA ASP A 23 9.24 -6.11 -3.30
C ASP A 23 7.90 -5.78 -2.62
N TRP A 24 7.92 -4.94 -1.59
CA TRP A 24 6.71 -4.45 -0.94
C TRP A 24 5.80 -3.69 -1.90
N CYS A 25 6.36 -2.78 -2.71
CA CYS A 25 5.60 -2.00 -3.70
C CYS A 25 4.91 -2.89 -4.73
N ILE A 26 5.63 -3.90 -5.24
CA ILE A 26 5.13 -4.86 -6.24
C ILE A 26 4.00 -5.70 -5.65
N GLU A 27 4.18 -6.26 -4.46
CA GLU A 27 3.14 -7.08 -3.83
C GLU A 27 1.91 -6.26 -3.47
N ARG A 28 2.11 -5.05 -2.95
CA ARG A 28 1.00 -4.14 -2.64
C ARG A 28 0.19 -3.79 -3.89
N GLU A 29 0.85 -3.63 -5.03
CA GLU A 29 0.22 -3.34 -6.31
C GLU A 29 -0.51 -4.56 -6.88
N ASN A 30 0.06 -5.76 -6.78
CA ASN A 30 -0.61 -7.01 -7.13
C ASN A 30 -1.93 -7.18 -6.37
N ILE A 31 -1.95 -6.85 -5.07
CA ILE A 31 -3.18 -6.87 -4.26
C ILE A 31 -4.21 -5.86 -4.79
N ARG A 32 -3.80 -4.65 -5.16
CA ARG A 32 -4.70 -3.63 -5.74
C ARG A 32 -5.35 -4.15 -7.02
N VAL A 33 -4.54 -4.70 -7.93
CA VAL A 33 -5.02 -5.25 -9.21
C VAL A 33 -6.00 -6.41 -8.98
N LYS A 34 -5.70 -7.35 -8.07
CA LYS A 34 -6.63 -8.46 -7.74
C LYS A 34 -7.97 -7.95 -7.18
N ARG A 35 -7.93 -6.93 -6.32
CA ARG A 35 -9.14 -6.28 -5.78
C ARG A 35 -9.98 -5.62 -6.85
N GLU A 36 -9.35 -4.88 -7.77
CA GLU A 36 -10.06 -4.21 -8.88
C GLU A 36 -10.66 -5.21 -9.87
N LYS A 37 -10.04 -6.38 -10.03
CA LYS A 37 -10.60 -7.51 -10.80
C LYS A 37 -11.76 -8.23 -10.10
N GLY A 38 -12.10 -7.86 -8.86
CA GLY A 38 -13.18 -8.50 -8.10
C GLY A 38 -12.86 -9.91 -7.59
N ILE A 39 -11.58 -10.29 -7.53
CA ILE A 39 -11.17 -11.60 -7.01
C ILE A 39 -11.48 -11.68 -5.51
N SER A 40 -11.98 -12.82 -5.05
CA SER A 40 -12.26 -13.07 -3.63
C SER A 40 -10.96 -13.06 -2.80
N ALA A 41 -11.05 -12.54 -1.57
CA ALA A 41 -9.96 -12.62 -0.62
C ALA A 41 -9.63 -14.09 -0.25
N PRO A 42 -8.40 -14.40 0.19
CA PRO A 42 -7.26 -13.50 0.38
C PRO A 42 -6.56 -13.12 -0.94
N TRP A 43 -6.03 -11.89 -1.02
CA TRP A 43 -5.33 -11.39 -2.22
C TRP A 43 -3.81 -11.61 -2.19
N THR A 44 -3.29 -12.07 -1.06
CA THR A 44 -1.88 -12.35 -0.79
C THR A 44 -1.80 -13.35 0.36
N ASP A 45 -0.74 -14.12 0.40
CA ASP A 45 -0.45 -15.05 1.50
C ASP A 45 0.31 -14.37 2.65
N ASP A 46 0.78 -13.14 2.46
CA ASP A 46 1.48 -12.38 3.48
C ASP A 46 0.53 -11.91 4.60
N PRO A 47 0.72 -12.37 5.86
CA PRO A 47 -0.15 -12.01 6.98
C PRO A 47 -0.08 -10.51 7.35
N ILE A 48 1.03 -9.82 7.05
CA ILE A 48 1.19 -8.40 7.27
C ILE A 48 0.22 -7.64 6.36
N PHE A 49 0.20 -7.96 5.06
CA PHE A 49 -0.74 -7.32 4.12
C PHE A 49 -2.21 -7.70 4.38
N GLN A 50 -2.48 -8.88 4.94
CA GLN A 50 -3.84 -9.28 5.32
C GLN A 50 -4.37 -8.50 6.53
N LYS A 51 -3.52 -8.19 7.51
CA LYS A 51 -3.92 -7.56 8.79
C LYS A 51 -3.69 -6.05 8.80
N GLY A 52 -2.67 -5.58 8.09
CA GLY A 52 -2.26 -4.18 8.05
C GLY A 52 -3.14 -3.33 7.14
N ARG A 53 -3.21 -2.03 7.46
CA ARG A 53 -3.87 -1.03 6.61
C ARG A 53 -2.80 -0.20 5.92
N PHE A 54 -2.60 -0.48 4.64
CA PHE A 54 -1.60 0.19 3.82
C PHE A 54 -2.26 1.02 2.71
N LEU A 55 -1.68 2.19 2.45
CA LEU A 55 -1.98 2.99 1.26
C LEU A 55 -1.62 2.22 -0.02
N ASN A 56 -2.16 2.62 -1.17
CA ASN A 56 -1.65 2.13 -2.45
C ASN A 56 -0.28 2.77 -2.74
N THR A 57 0.55 2.04 -3.49
CA THR A 57 1.85 2.49 -3.99
C THR A 57 1.72 3.80 -4.76
N PHE A 58 0.73 3.84 -5.66
CA PHE A 58 0.34 5.02 -6.44
C PHE A 58 -0.80 5.77 -5.72
N ARG A 59 -0.62 7.08 -5.48
CA ARG A 59 -1.58 7.87 -4.68
C ARG A 59 -2.87 8.15 -5.44
N GLU A 60 -2.81 8.22 -6.75
CA GLU A 60 -3.94 8.33 -7.68
C GLU A 60 -4.91 7.15 -7.55
N ASP A 61 -4.42 6.01 -7.09
CA ASP A 61 -5.21 4.79 -6.96
C ASP A 61 -6.06 4.73 -5.69
N ASP A 62 -5.82 5.63 -4.76
CA ASP A 62 -6.62 5.71 -3.55
C ASP A 62 -8.05 6.16 -3.84
N ARG A 63 -8.98 5.60 -3.06
CA ARG A 63 -10.41 5.94 -3.16
C ARG A 63 -10.66 7.43 -3.03
N GLY A 64 -9.95 8.12 -2.14
CA GLY A 64 -10.05 9.56 -1.95
C GLY A 64 -9.62 10.33 -3.20
N SER A 65 -8.47 9.97 -3.77
CA SER A 65 -7.96 10.56 -5.01
C SER A 65 -8.91 10.32 -6.19
N LYS A 66 -9.39 9.08 -6.37
CA LYS A 66 -10.40 8.74 -7.40
C LYS A 66 -11.71 9.52 -7.22
N ALA A 67 -12.15 9.74 -5.98
CA ALA A 67 -13.36 10.51 -5.70
C ALA A 67 -13.21 11.99 -6.10
N VAL A 68 -12.08 12.62 -5.75
CA VAL A 68 -11.78 14.00 -6.17
C VAL A 68 -11.66 14.10 -7.68
N GLN A 69 -10.97 13.16 -8.34
CA GLN A 69 -10.86 13.13 -9.80
C GLN A 69 -12.23 13.04 -10.49
N ARG A 70 -13.14 12.20 -9.98
CA ARG A 70 -14.52 12.10 -10.50
C ARG A 70 -15.33 13.37 -10.27
N PHE A 71 -15.17 14.01 -9.11
CA PHE A 71 -15.85 15.26 -8.80
C PHE A 71 -15.40 16.40 -9.74
N CYS A 72 -14.11 16.47 -10.04
CA CYS A 72 -13.54 17.47 -10.95
C CYS A 72 -13.69 17.13 -12.44
N ALA A 73 -14.22 15.95 -12.78
CA ALA A 73 -14.38 15.56 -14.18
C ALA A 73 -15.41 16.47 -14.88
N PRO A 74 -15.22 16.80 -16.17
CA PRO A 74 -16.21 17.55 -16.93
C PRO A 74 -17.60 16.89 -16.87
N LEU A 75 -18.65 17.70 -16.81
CA LEU A 75 -20.02 17.20 -16.95
C LEU A 75 -20.17 16.60 -18.36
N GLN A 76 -20.61 15.34 -18.40
CA GLN A 76 -21.00 14.65 -19.64
C GLN A 76 -22.39 15.07 -20.08
#